data_AF-A0A2W4JLI5-F1
#
_entry.id   AF-A0A2W4JLI5-F1
#
_cell.length_a   1.000
_cell.length_b   1.000
_cell.length_c   1.000
_cell.angle_alpha   90.00
_cell.angle_beta   90.00
_cell.angle_gamma   90.00
#
_symmetry.space_group_name_H-M   'P 1'
#
loop_
_entity.id
_entity.type
_entity.pdbx_description
1 polymer ?
#
loop_
_entity_poly.entity_id
_entity_poly.type
_entity_poly.pdbx_seq_one_letter_code
_entity_poly.pdbx_strand_id
1 'polypeptide(L)'
;MARLFGTDGVRGLANGDLTPALTMSLAASAARVLAAHDRSHRPVAVVGRDTRASGEMLEAAVVAGLTSAGADVRRLGVLPTPAVAHLVAETGADLGVMISASHN
;
A
#
# COMPACT_ATOMS: atom_id res chain seq x y z
N MET A 1 20.65 11.51 -1.22
CA MET A 1 19.24 11.14 -0.98
C MET A 1 19.22 9.68 -0.58
N ALA A 2 18.73 9.35 0.61
CA ALA A 2 18.54 7.94 0.95
C ALA A 2 17.48 7.34 0.00
N ARG A 3 17.73 6.13 -0.48
CA ARG A 3 16.83 5.39 -1.37
C ARG A 3 15.58 5.02 -0.57
N LEU A 4 14.40 5.48 -0.99
CA LEU A 4 13.15 5.22 -0.27
C LEU A 4 12.80 3.73 -0.23
N PHE A 5 13.01 3.02 -1.34
CA PHE A 5 12.80 1.58 -1.45
C PHE A 5 14.09 0.81 -1.15
N GLY A 6 14.04 -0.07 -0.14
CA GLY A 6 15.06 -1.07 0.14
C GLY A 6 14.84 -2.35 -0.65
N THR A 7 15.37 -3.47 -0.15
CA THR A 7 15.20 -4.80 -0.75
C THR A 7 13.73 -5.22 -0.81
N ASP A 8 13.02 -5.08 0.31
CA ASP A 8 11.64 -5.55 0.49
C ASP A 8 10.70 -4.39 0.87
N GLY A 9 10.65 -3.39 -0.01
CA GLY A 9 9.75 -2.24 0.13
C GLY A 9 10.33 -1.06 0.92
N VAL A 10 9.43 -0.23 1.46
CA VAL A 10 9.77 0.95 2.27
C VAL A 10 9.56 0.59 3.75
N ARG A 11 10.62 0.62 4.54
CA ARG A 11 10.59 0.26 5.97
C ARG A 11 11.22 1.34 6.83
N GLY A 12 10.82 1.37 8.09
CA GLY A 12 11.33 2.28 9.09
C GLY A 12 10.46 2.26 10.35
N LEU A 13 10.88 2.98 11.39
CA LEU A 13 10.09 3.07 12.61
C LEU A 13 8.75 3.76 12.31
N ALA A 14 7.63 3.12 12.66
CA ALA A 14 6.32 3.70 12.47
C ALA A 14 6.18 4.99 13.30
N ASN A 15 5.65 6.05 12.67
CA ASN A 15 5.58 7.40 13.25
C ASN A 15 6.94 8.06 13.56
N GLY A 16 8.04 7.43 13.14
CA GLY A 16 9.38 8.02 13.07
C GLY A 16 9.78 8.19 11.62
N ASP A 17 10.55 7.24 11.08
CA ASP A 17 10.97 7.24 9.67
C ASP A 17 9.78 7.05 8.72
N LEU A 18 8.83 6.18 9.10
CA LEU A 18 7.63 5.88 8.32
C LEU A 18 6.42 6.61 8.91
N THR A 19 6.23 7.85 8.48
CA THR A 19 5.13 8.72 8.92
C THR A 19 3.87 8.53 8.08
N PRO A 20 2.66 8.82 8.62
CA PRO A 20 1.42 8.79 7.85
C PRO A 20 1.46 9.69 6.60
N ALA A 21 2.09 10.86 6.70
CA ALA A 21 2.23 11.79 5.57
C ALA A 21 3.09 11.20 4.44
N LEU A 22 4.21 10.56 4.79
CA LEU A 22 5.05 9.85 3.82
C LEU A 22 4.29 8.69 3.18
N THR A 23 3.61 7.87 3.98
CA THR A 23 2.81 6.73 3.51
C THR A 23 1.70 7.16 2.56
N MET A 24 0.97 8.23 2.88
CA MET A 24 -0.08 8.78 2.03
C MET A 24 0.48 9.29 0.70
N SER A 25 1.61 10.03 0.75
CA SER A 25 2.26 10.55 -0.47
C SER A 25 2.79 9.44 -1.37
N LEU A 26 3.37 8.40 -0.78
CA LEU A 26 3.83 7.20 -1.47
C LEU A 26 2.67 6.47 -2.17
N ALA A 27 1.57 6.26 -1.45
CA ALA A 27 0.36 5.62 -1.97
C ALA A 27 -0.27 6.41 -3.13
N ALA A 28 -0.40 7.73 -3.00
CA ALA A 28 -0.89 8.57 -4.08
C ALA A 28 0.02 8.52 -5.31
N SER A 29 1.34 8.46 -5.10
CA SER A 29 2.32 8.34 -6.18
C SER A 29 2.20 6.99 -6.90
N ALA A 30 2.00 5.89 -6.16
CA ALA A 30 1.78 4.57 -6.75
C ALA A 30 0.53 4.53 -7.65
N ALA A 31 -0.60 5.09 -7.19
CA ALA A 31 -1.82 5.18 -7.99
C ALA A 31 -1.62 6.00 -9.28
N ARG A 32 -0.87 7.11 -9.23
CA ARG A 32 -0.56 7.92 -10.42
C ARG A 32 0.32 7.17 -11.41
N VAL A 33 1.27 6.36 -10.94
CA VAL A 33 2.10 5.52 -11.82
C VAL A 33 1.25 4.49 -12.55
N LEU A 34 0.32 3.83 -11.85
CA LEU A 34 -0.60 2.86 -12.47
C LEU A 34 -1.51 3.52 -13.50
N ALA A 35 -2.14 4.64 -13.16
CA ALA A 35 -3.00 5.39 -14.07
C ALA A 35 -2.23 5.99 -15.27
N ALA A 36 -0.92 6.23 -15.13
CA ALA A 36 -0.09 6.65 -16.26
C ALA A 36 0.23 5.49 -17.20
N HIS A 37 0.28 4.25 -16.69
CA HIS A 37 0.54 3.04 -17.46
C HIS A 37 -0.70 2.57 -18.23
N ASP A 38 -1.88 2.60 -17.60
CA ASP A 38 -3.16 2.28 -18.21
C ASP A 38 -4.23 3.30 -17.80
N ARG A 39 -4.89 3.89 -18.80
CA ARG A 39 -5.95 4.90 -18.64
C ARG A 39 -7.34 4.37 -19.01
N SER A 40 -7.45 3.09 -19.36
CA SER A 40 -8.70 2.47 -19.81
C SER A 40 -9.71 2.31 -18.67
N HIS A 41 -9.25 2.21 -17.42
CA HIS A 41 -10.08 2.14 -16.23
C HIS A 41 -9.42 2.82 -15.02
N ARG A 42 -10.18 2.95 -13.92
CA ARG A 42 -9.65 3.37 -12.62
C ARG A 42 -8.81 2.24 -12.03
N PRO A 43 -7.60 2.50 -11.51
CA PRO A 43 -6.81 1.46 -10.87
C PRO A 43 -7.54 0.86 -9.65
N VAL A 44 -7.49 -0.45 -9.49
CA VAL A 44 -8.04 -1.19 -8.36
C VAL A 44 -6.90 -1.69 -7.49
N ALA A 45 -6.90 -1.31 -6.22
CA ALA A 45 -5.91 -1.75 -5.24
C ALA A 45 -6.54 -2.60 -4.14
N VAL A 46 -5.86 -3.68 -3.75
CA VAL A 46 -6.16 -4.44 -2.53
C VAL A 46 -5.14 -4.10 -1.45
N VAL A 47 -5.60 -3.81 -0.23
CA VAL A 47 -4.74 -3.37 0.88
C VAL A 47 -4.92 -4.30 2.08
N GLY A 48 -3.83 -4.93 2.49
CA GLY A 48 -3.75 -5.79 3.68
C GLY A 48 -2.70 -5.31 4.67
N ARG A 49 -2.80 -5.80 5.90
CA ARG A 49 -1.81 -5.53 6.96
C ARG A 49 -1.54 -6.76 7.82
N ASP A 50 -0.44 -6.73 8.57
CA ASP A 50 -0.22 -7.64 9.69
C ASP A 50 -0.86 -7.10 10.98
N THR A 51 -0.55 -7.73 12.12
CA THR A 51 -1.14 -7.40 13.43
C THR A 51 -0.45 -6.25 14.17
N ARG A 52 0.45 -5.49 13.53
CA ARG A 52 1.17 -4.39 14.22
C ARG A 52 0.21 -3.28 14.64
N ALA A 53 0.47 -2.71 15.83
CA ALA A 53 -0.33 -1.61 16.37
C ALA A 53 -0.39 -0.37 15.46
N SER A 54 0.68 -0.11 14.69
CA SER A 54 0.71 0.97 13.70
C SER A 54 -0.09 0.69 12.43
N GLY A 55 -0.55 -0.55 12.24
CA GLY A 55 -1.13 -1.03 10.99
C GLY A 55 -2.39 -0.26 10.58
N GLU A 56 -3.29 0.03 11.53
CA GLU A 56 -4.56 0.72 11.22
C GLU A 56 -4.32 2.17 10.78
N MET A 57 -3.41 2.87 11.45
CA MET A 57 -3.00 4.23 11.11
C MET A 57 -2.38 4.28 9.71
N LEU A 58 -1.46 3.36 9.42
CA LEU A 58 -0.80 3.30 8.12
C LEU A 58 -1.76 2.82 7.01
N GLU A 59 -2.70 1.93 7.30
CA GLU A 59 -3.75 1.50 6.36
C GLU A 59 -4.63 2.68 5.98
N ALA A 60 -5.08 3.48 6.95
CA ALA A 60 -5.84 4.69 6.68
C ALA A 60 -5.07 5.67 5.78
N ALA A 61 -3.76 5.86 6.03
CA ALA A 61 -2.92 6.72 5.20
C ALA A 61 -2.74 6.19 3.76
N VAL A 62 -2.53 4.88 3.60
CA VAL A 62 -2.46 4.22 2.27
C VAL A 62 -3.77 4.40 1.52
N VAL A 63 -4.90 4.10 2.17
CA VAL A 63 -6.23 4.20 1.57
C VAL A 63 -6.50 5.64 1.14
N ALA A 64 -6.22 6.62 1.99
CA ALA A 64 -6.37 8.04 1.66
C ALA A 64 -5.51 8.46 0.47
N GLY A 65 -4.24 8.02 0.42
CA GLY A 65 -3.34 8.31 -0.68
C GLY A 65 -3.82 7.74 -2.01
N LEU A 66 -4.16 6.44 -2.04
CA LEU A 66 -4.65 5.75 -3.23
C LEU A 66 -5.94 6.38 -3.76
N THR A 67 -6.94 6.56 -2.89
CA THR A 67 -8.25 7.12 -3.27
C THR A 67 -8.17 8.58 -3.72
N SER A 68 -7.31 9.39 -3.10
CA SER A 68 -7.09 10.78 -3.51
C SER A 68 -6.52 10.91 -4.94
N ALA A 69 -5.88 9.85 -5.44
CA ALA A 69 -5.30 9.77 -6.77
C ALA A 69 -6.19 9.00 -7.77
N GLY A 70 -7.43 8.68 -7.39
CA GLY A 70 -8.44 8.10 -8.29
C GLY A 70 -8.50 6.57 -8.31
N ALA A 71 -7.76 5.86 -7.45
CA ALA A 71 -7.82 4.41 -7.34
C ALA A 71 -9.01 3.96 -6.49
N ASP A 72 -9.62 2.83 -6.86
CA ASP A 72 -10.60 2.11 -6.04
C ASP A 72 -9.87 1.17 -5.08
N VAL A 73 -10.25 1.18 -3.80
CA VAL A 73 -9.51 0.45 -2.76
C VAL A 73 -10.39 -0.58 -2.05
N ARG A 74 -9.92 -1.82 -2.03
CA ARG A 74 -10.51 -2.95 -1.29
C ARG A 74 -9.65 -3.25 -0.07
N ARG A 75 -10.17 -3.03 1.14
CA ARG A 75 -9.47 -3.35 2.40
C ARG A 75 -9.67 -4.82 2.73
N LEU A 76 -8.57 -5.55 2.89
CA LEU A 76 -8.55 -6.99 3.15
C LEU A 76 -8.46 -7.31 4.65
N GLY A 77 -8.11 -6.32 5.49
CA GLY A 77 -7.95 -6.52 6.92
C GLY A 77 -6.59 -7.10 7.28
N VAL A 78 -6.56 -7.93 8.34
CA VAL A 78 -5.36 -8.63 8.80
C VAL A 78 -5.22 -9.96 8.08
N LEU A 79 -4.11 -10.16 7.38
CA LEU A 79 -3.81 -11.40 6.65
C LEU A 79 -2.30 -11.54 6.36
N PRO A 80 -1.80 -12.75 6.07
CA PRO A 80 -0.41 -12.95 5.69
C PRO A 80 -0.05 -12.25 4.37
N THR A 81 1.22 -11.81 4.22
CA THR A 81 1.73 -11.19 2.98
C THR A 81 1.42 -12.02 1.71
N PRO A 82 1.58 -13.36 1.69
CA PRO A 82 1.26 -14.14 0.49
C PRO A 82 -0.21 -14.07 0.07
N ALA A 83 -1.13 -13.85 1.02
CA ALA A 83 -2.55 -13.75 0.71
C ALA A 83 -2.90 -12.45 -0.04
N VAL A 84 -2.17 -11.35 0.21
CA VAL A 84 -2.30 -10.13 -0.62
C VAL A 84 -1.90 -10.42 -2.07
N ALA A 85 -0.75 -11.08 -2.28
CA ALA A 85 -0.29 -11.42 -3.63
C ALA A 85 -1.26 -12.38 -4.35
N HIS A 86 -1.78 -13.37 -3.63
CA HIS A 86 -2.80 -14.28 -4.16
C HIS A 86 -4.07 -13.54 -4.59
N LEU A 87 -4.59 -12.65 -3.74
CA LEU A 87 -5.82 -11.90 -3.99
C LEU A 87 -5.67 -10.86 -5.10
N VAL A 88 -4.47 -10.32 -5.34
CA VAL A 88 -4.19 -9.51 -6.53
C VAL A 88 -4.48 -10.32 -7.80
N ALA A 89 -3.89 -11.51 -7.90
CA ALA A 89 -4.05 -12.39 -9.06
C ALA A 89 -5.49 -12.91 -9.21
N GLU A 90 -6.14 -13.30 -8.12
CA GLU A 90 -7.49 -13.87 -8.14
C GLU A 90 -8.57 -12.82 -8.46
N THR A 91 -8.39 -11.58 -8.00
CA THR A 91 -9.41 -10.53 -8.17
C THR A 91 -9.17 -9.61 -9.35
N GLY A 92 -8.05 -9.78 -10.07
CA GLY A 92 -7.63 -8.90 -11.15
C GLY A 92 -7.31 -7.47 -10.70
N ALA A 93 -6.82 -7.30 -9.47
CA ALA A 93 -6.43 -5.98 -8.98
C ALA A 93 -5.11 -5.53 -9.63
N ASP A 94 -4.95 -4.24 -9.86
CA ASP A 94 -3.74 -3.64 -10.46
C ASP A 94 -2.60 -3.49 -9.45
N LEU A 95 -2.94 -3.46 -8.15
CA LEU A 95 -2.00 -3.25 -7.06
C LEU A 95 -2.37 -4.03 -5.81
N GLY A 96 -1.37 -4.65 -5.19
CA GLY A 96 -1.44 -5.13 -3.81
C GLY A 96 -0.55 -4.29 -2.90
N VAL A 97 -1.08 -3.82 -1.76
CA VAL A 97 -0.29 -3.18 -0.71
C VAL A 97 -0.34 -4.04 0.54
N MET A 98 0.82 -4.49 1.02
CA MET A 98 0.96 -5.15 2.30
C MET A 98 1.65 -4.21 3.30
N ILE A 99 0.99 -3.93 4.41
CA ILE A 99 1.54 -3.13 5.51
C ILE A 99 2.11 -4.07 6.56
N SER A 100 3.43 -4.24 6.53
CA SER A 100 4.16 -5.11 7.44
C SER A 100 5.63 -4.72 7.50
N ALA A 101 6.32 -5.10 8.58
CA ALA A 101 7.77 -5.13 8.64
C ALA A 101 8.33 -6.57 8.78
N SER A 102 7.54 -7.58 8.38
CA SER A 102 7.90 -9.00 8.47
C SER A 102 8.27 -9.40 9.91
N HIS A 103 9.52 -9.78 10.17
CA HIS A 103 10.01 -10.22 11.49
C HIS A 103 10.53 -9.07 12.36
N ASN A 104 10.67 -7.85 11.81
CA ASN A 104 11.17 -6.68 12.54
C ASN A 104 10.26 -6.25 13.69
#